data_AF-A0A2H6KAZ0-F1
#
_entry.id   AF-A0A2H6KAZ0-F1
#
_cell.length_a   1.000
_cell.length_b   1.000
_cell.length_c   1.000
_cell.angle_alpha   90.00
_cell.angle_beta   90.00
_cell.angle_gamma   90.00
#
_symmetry.space_group_name_H-M   'P 1'
#
loop_
_entity.id
_entity.type
_entity.pdbx_description
1 polymer ?
#
loop_
_entity_poly.entity_id
_entity_poly.type
_entity_poly.pdbx_seq_one_letter_code
_entity_poly.pdbx_strand_id
1 'polypeptide(L)'
;MYIALALFPLCVQIASGSILLFGPVRPNTLACTSNHYSTGGPEPKVPEKQLEQVKDFSQVTIAPVIETSFYTGYTNQLSECVMRLRQEYRRLNEDLVYPSVLYYLSLYVSKDYVRAHTAMVDLQMLKMLHFSQRMLLGYANSNFTEKAHGNVEIRAEKYCNGCVYIDISEKLGRYRKKRALLLEKEVKRLMANINNIPSVKATGKLSLWVDAFCAPSLALIVGGPVVLFGFHLLL
;
A
#
# COMPACT_ATOMS: atom_id res chain seq x y z
N MET A 1 4.71 39.24 -3.38
CA MET A 1 3.53 38.81 -4.18
C MET A 1 3.81 37.64 -5.11
N TYR A 2 5.01 37.50 -5.70
CA TYR A 2 5.34 36.39 -6.62
C TYR A 2 5.56 35.01 -5.98
N ILE A 3 5.93 34.95 -4.69
CA ILE A 3 6.18 33.69 -3.97
C ILE A 3 4.88 32.93 -3.69
N ALA A 4 3.78 33.64 -3.40
CA ALA A 4 2.47 33.04 -3.16
C ALA A 4 1.87 32.39 -4.44
N LEU A 5 2.15 32.97 -5.62
CA LEU A 5 1.75 32.43 -6.92
C LEU A 5 2.58 31.21 -7.34
N ALA A 6 3.84 31.12 -6.93
CA ALA A 6 4.69 29.94 -7.16
C ALA A 6 4.40 28.79 -6.18
N LEU A 7 3.92 29.10 -4.96
CA LEU A 7 3.48 28.12 -3.98
C LEU A 7 2.15 27.46 -4.38
N PHE A 8 1.27 28.17 -5.08
CA PHE A 8 -0.02 27.63 -5.51
C PHE A 8 0.08 26.35 -6.37
N PRO A 9 0.87 26.28 -7.46
CA PRO A 9 1.04 25.05 -8.23
C PRO A 9 1.72 23.94 -7.42
N LEU A 10 2.62 24.29 -6.49
CA LEU A 10 3.27 23.34 -5.59
C LEU A 10 2.26 22.74 -4.60
N CYS A 11 1.40 23.58 -4.00
CA CYS A 11 0.32 23.16 -3.12
C CYS A 11 -0.75 22.36 -3.87
N VAL A 12 -1.05 22.70 -5.13
CA VAL A 12 -1.94 21.92 -6.00
C VAL A 12 -1.29 20.57 -6.37
N GLN A 13 0.01 20.50 -6.60
CA GLN A 13 0.75 19.23 -6.77
C GLN A 13 0.75 18.37 -5.51
N ILE A 14 0.90 18.98 -4.33
CA ILE A 14 0.86 18.28 -3.03
C ILE A 14 -0.57 17.82 -2.69
N ALA A 15 -1.57 18.67 -2.92
CA ALA A 15 -2.98 18.34 -2.73
C ALA A 15 -3.46 17.27 -3.72
N SER A 16 -3.03 17.31 -4.98
CA SER A 16 -3.27 16.25 -5.97
C SER A 16 -2.44 14.98 -5.75
N GLY A 17 -1.43 15.04 -4.87
CA GLY A 17 -0.71 13.90 -4.32
C GLY A 17 -1.47 13.17 -3.19
N SER A 18 -2.52 13.79 -2.66
CA SER A 18 -3.36 13.22 -1.60
C SER A 18 -4.38 12.27 -2.21
N ILE A 19 -4.02 10.99 -2.25
CA ILE A 19 -4.78 9.84 -2.78
C ILE A 19 -6.16 9.62 -2.09
N LEU A 20 -6.53 10.45 -1.10
CA LEU A 20 -7.71 10.26 -0.25
C LEU A 20 -8.81 11.33 -0.35
N LEU A 21 -8.60 12.44 -1.06
CA LEU A 21 -9.60 13.54 -1.07
C LEU A 21 -10.62 13.49 -2.21
N PHE A 22 -10.51 12.54 -3.13
CA PHE A 22 -11.54 12.30 -4.13
C PHE A 22 -11.77 10.81 -4.23
N GLY A 23 -12.95 10.37 -3.79
CA GLY A 23 -13.39 8.99 -3.95
C GLY A 23 -13.34 8.55 -5.43
N PRO A 24 -13.53 7.25 -5.70
CA PRO A 24 -13.34 6.62 -7.02
C PRO A 24 -14.23 7.17 -8.16
N VAL A 25 -15.00 8.24 -7.94
CA VAL A 25 -16.03 8.74 -8.85
C VAL A 25 -15.64 10.06 -9.55
N ARG A 26 -14.64 10.83 -9.06
CA ARG A 26 -14.16 12.01 -9.79
C ARG A 26 -12.64 12.23 -9.64
N PRO A 27 -11.82 11.82 -10.63
CA PRO A 27 -10.41 12.16 -10.63
C PRO A 27 -10.22 13.68 -10.71
N ASN A 28 -9.08 14.16 -10.21
CA ASN A 28 -8.73 15.57 -10.02
C ASN A 28 -9.15 16.50 -11.18
N THR A 29 -10.31 17.16 -11.05
CA THR A 29 -10.89 18.06 -12.06
C THR A 29 -10.02 19.28 -12.35
N LEU A 30 -9.09 19.61 -11.45
CA LEU A 30 -8.12 20.69 -11.63
C LEU A 30 -7.10 20.40 -12.76
N ALA A 31 -6.79 19.13 -13.02
CA ALA A 31 -5.86 18.76 -14.10
C ALA A 31 -6.49 18.95 -15.49
N CYS A 32 -7.81 18.75 -15.59
CA CYS A 32 -8.56 18.90 -16.84
C CYS A 32 -8.91 20.35 -17.14
N THR A 33 -9.23 21.14 -16.11
CA THR A 33 -9.46 22.58 -16.25
C THR A 33 -8.18 23.35 -16.61
N SER A 34 -7.01 22.88 -16.18
CA SER A 34 -5.71 23.46 -16.56
C SER A 34 -5.11 22.91 -17.86
N ASN A 35 -5.82 22.01 -18.57
CA ASN A 35 -5.34 21.31 -19.76
C ASN A 35 -3.95 20.67 -19.60
N HIS A 36 -3.66 20.10 -18.42
CA HIS A 36 -2.33 19.57 -18.08
C HIS A 36 -1.82 18.52 -19.07
N TYR A 37 -2.74 17.70 -19.61
CA TYR A 37 -2.42 16.62 -20.53
C TYR A 37 -2.49 17.01 -22.01
N SER A 38 -2.69 18.31 -22.32
CA SER A 38 -2.84 18.81 -23.69
C SER A 38 -3.96 18.12 -24.49
N THR A 39 -5.02 17.65 -23.80
CA THR A 39 -6.19 17.03 -24.42
C THR A 39 -7.24 18.05 -24.86
N GLY A 40 -7.09 19.31 -24.44
CA GLY A 40 -7.91 20.45 -24.84
C GLY A 40 -7.43 21.04 -26.17
N GLY A 41 -8.35 21.17 -27.11
CA GLY A 41 -8.12 21.72 -28.45
C GLY A 41 -9.34 21.50 -29.36
N PRO A 42 -9.33 22.06 -30.58
CA PRO A 42 -10.42 21.89 -31.55
C PRO A 42 -10.57 20.42 -32.01
N GLU A 43 -9.50 19.64 -31.94
CA GLU A 43 -9.50 18.18 -32.10
C GLU A 43 -8.83 17.51 -30.90
N PRO A 44 -9.58 17.16 -29.85
CA PRO A 44 -9.06 16.42 -28.71
C PRO A 44 -8.50 15.07 -29.16
N LYS A 45 -7.26 14.78 -28.80
CA LYS A 45 -6.58 13.50 -29.09
C LYS A 45 -6.01 12.93 -27.80
N VAL A 46 -6.03 11.60 -27.71
CA VAL A 46 -5.39 10.89 -26.60
C VAL A 46 -3.91 10.69 -26.95
N PRO A 47 -2.96 11.01 -26.05
CA PRO A 47 -1.56 10.69 -26.24
C PRO A 47 -1.34 9.18 -26.48
N GLU A 48 -0.58 8.83 -27.53
CA GLU A 48 -0.33 7.42 -27.91
C GLU A 48 0.22 6.57 -26.76
N LYS A 49 1.14 7.15 -25.97
CA LYS A 49 1.71 6.51 -24.78
C LYS A 49 0.65 6.05 -23.77
N GLN A 50 -0.43 6.81 -23.59
CA GLN A 50 -1.50 6.47 -22.65
C GLN A 50 -2.45 5.41 -23.22
N LEU A 51 -2.67 5.42 -24.54
CA LEU A 51 -3.43 4.37 -25.23
C LEU A 51 -2.74 3.00 -25.10
N GLU A 52 -1.42 2.96 -25.27
CA GLU A 52 -0.65 1.71 -25.11
C GLU A 52 -0.75 1.15 -23.69
N GLN A 53 -0.71 2.00 -22.67
CA GLN A 53 -0.77 1.58 -21.26
C GLN A 53 -2.10 0.92 -20.86
N VAL A 54 -3.19 1.22 -21.57
CA VAL A 54 -4.52 0.72 -21.23
C VAL A 54 -5.04 -0.34 -22.19
N LYS A 55 -4.32 -0.63 -23.28
CA LYS A 55 -4.72 -1.56 -24.33
C LYS A 55 -5.13 -2.94 -23.81
N ASP A 56 -4.42 -3.44 -22.81
CA ASP A 56 -4.64 -4.76 -22.23
C ASP A 56 -5.73 -4.80 -21.13
N PHE A 57 -6.31 -3.65 -20.78
CA PHE A 57 -7.28 -3.50 -19.69
C PHE A 57 -8.69 -3.27 -20.24
N SER A 58 -9.22 -4.22 -21.03
CA SER A 58 -10.58 -4.10 -21.57
C SER A 58 -11.62 -4.09 -20.44
N GLN A 59 -12.64 -3.24 -20.59
CA GLN A 59 -13.69 -2.99 -19.59
C GLN A 59 -14.42 -4.27 -19.12
N VAL A 60 -14.40 -5.33 -19.93
CA VAL A 60 -15.08 -6.62 -19.70
C VAL A 60 -14.29 -7.58 -18.79
N THR A 61 -13.02 -7.27 -18.46
CA THR A 61 -12.17 -8.15 -17.63
C THR A 61 -11.95 -7.65 -16.20
N ILE A 62 -12.86 -6.83 -15.66
CA ILE A 62 -12.95 -6.62 -14.21
C ILE A 62 -13.62 -7.85 -13.55
N ALA A 63 -13.14 -9.04 -13.89
CA ALA A 63 -13.37 -10.20 -13.05
C ALA A 63 -12.75 -9.89 -11.68
N PRO A 64 -13.40 -10.28 -10.57
CA PRO A 64 -12.78 -10.17 -9.24
C PRO A 64 -11.39 -10.79 -9.35
N VAL A 65 -10.38 -10.01 -8.94
CA VAL A 65 -8.96 -10.33 -9.09
C VAL A 65 -8.76 -11.83 -8.88
N ILE A 66 -8.46 -12.57 -9.96
CA ILE A 66 -8.00 -13.95 -9.85
C ILE A 66 -6.84 -13.90 -8.85
N GLU A 67 -6.99 -14.57 -7.71
CA GLU A 67 -5.97 -14.57 -6.68
C GLU A 67 -4.65 -15.00 -7.32
N THR A 68 -3.74 -14.06 -7.51
CA THR A 68 -2.42 -14.39 -8.08
C THR A 68 -1.69 -15.28 -7.08
N SER A 69 -0.85 -16.19 -7.58
CA SER A 69 0.02 -17.04 -6.76
C SER A 69 0.77 -16.29 -5.67
N PHE A 70 1.13 -15.02 -5.91
CA PHE A 70 1.71 -14.13 -4.92
C PHE A 70 0.83 -14.00 -3.65
N TYR A 71 -0.45 -13.60 -3.81
CA TYR A 71 -1.32 -13.34 -2.67
C TYR A 71 -1.71 -14.63 -1.95
N THR A 72 -1.99 -15.69 -2.69
CA THR A 72 -2.31 -17.00 -2.10
C THR A 72 -1.09 -17.57 -1.35
N GLY A 73 0.12 -17.46 -1.92
CA GLY A 73 1.36 -17.89 -1.30
C GLY A 73 1.62 -17.20 0.05
N TYR A 74 1.54 -15.88 0.09
CA TYR A 74 1.71 -15.13 1.34
C TYR A 74 0.57 -15.35 2.35
N THR A 75 -0.67 -15.55 1.87
CA THR A 75 -1.80 -15.90 2.75
C THR A 75 -1.51 -17.22 3.47
N ASN A 76 -1.02 -18.23 2.75
CA ASN A 76 -0.69 -19.54 3.31
C ASN A 76 0.45 -19.44 4.33
N GLN A 77 1.54 -18.74 3.99
CA GLN A 77 2.69 -18.55 4.88
C GLN A 77 2.30 -17.81 6.17
N LEU A 78 1.52 -16.73 6.07
CA LEU A 78 1.06 -15.99 7.24
C LEU A 78 0.09 -16.83 8.09
N SER A 79 -0.77 -17.62 7.46
CA SER A 79 -1.69 -18.52 8.17
C SER A 79 -0.93 -19.59 8.94
N GLU A 80 0.11 -20.18 8.31
CA GLU A 80 1.02 -21.10 8.98
C GLU A 80 1.73 -20.43 10.16
N CYS A 81 2.23 -19.20 9.99
CA CYS A 81 2.85 -18.42 11.07
C CYS A 81 1.92 -18.27 12.27
N VAL A 82 0.67 -17.86 12.04
CA VAL A 82 -0.34 -17.69 13.09
C VAL A 82 -0.62 -19.00 13.81
N MET A 83 -0.77 -20.09 13.07
CA MET A 83 -1.02 -21.42 13.65
C MET A 83 0.17 -21.91 14.49
N ARG A 84 1.40 -21.78 13.98
CA ARG A 84 2.61 -22.18 14.70
C ARG A 84 2.85 -21.32 15.94
N LEU A 85 2.72 -20.00 15.85
CA LEU A 85 2.84 -19.11 17.01
C LEU A 85 1.80 -19.43 18.09
N ARG A 86 0.55 -19.73 17.70
CA ARG A 86 -0.50 -20.15 18.64
C ARG A 86 -0.16 -21.47 19.31
N GLN A 87 0.37 -22.43 18.57
CA GLN A 87 0.78 -23.73 19.12
C GLN A 87 1.96 -23.57 20.07
N GLU A 88 2.97 -22.80 19.68
CA GLU A 88 4.16 -22.51 20.51
C GLU A 88 3.79 -21.77 21.79
N TYR A 89 2.85 -20.81 21.74
CA TYR A 89 2.37 -20.12 22.93
C TYR A 89 1.73 -21.09 23.94
N ARG A 90 1.00 -22.11 23.48
CA ARG A 90 0.39 -23.13 24.36
C ARG A 90 1.41 -24.08 24.97
N ARG A 91 2.52 -24.32 24.26
CA ARG A 91 3.58 -25.27 24.62
C ARG A 91 4.88 -24.55 24.95
N LEU A 92 4.79 -23.34 25.49
CA LEU A 92 5.97 -22.49 25.65
C LEU A 92 6.91 -23.01 26.75
N ASN A 93 6.32 -23.62 27.78
CA ASN A 93 7.04 -24.24 28.90
C ASN A 93 7.59 -25.63 28.56
N GLU A 94 7.09 -26.26 27.50
CA GLU A 94 7.60 -27.56 27.04
C GLU A 94 9.01 -27.36 26.45
N ASP A 95 9.92 -28.26 26.82
CA ASP A 95 11.32 -28.28 26.40
C ASP A 95 12.11 -27.00 26.69
N LEU A 96 11.66 -26.20 27.65
CA LEU A 96 12.34 -24.99 28.08
C LEU A 96 13.45 -25.32 29.09
N VAL A 97 14.71 -25.27 28.63
CA VAL A 97 15.89 -25.54 29.48
C VAL A 97 16.19 -24.37 30.43
N TYR A 98 15.87 -23.14 30.00
CA TYR A 98 16.16 -21.91 30.74
C TYR A 98 14.88 -21.15 31.12
N PRO A 99 14.31 -21.39 32.32
CA PRO A 99 13.09 -20.71 32.75
C PRO A 99 13.20 -19.18 32.81
N SER A 100 14.41 -18.64 32.98
CA SER A 100 14.67 -17.19 33.05
C SER A 100 14.25 -16.43 31.79
N VAL A 101 14.16 -17.10 30.63
CA VAL A 101 13.76 -16.44 29.37
C VAL A 101 12.26 -16.53 29.10
N LEU A 102 11.50 -17.27 29.91
CA LEU A 102 10.09 -17.57 29.65
C LEU A 102 9.24 -16.31 29.45
N TYR A 103 9.42 -15.32 30.34
CA TYR A 103 8.66 -14.08 30.28
C TYR A 103 8.90 -13.31 28.98
N TYR A 104 10.16 -13.16 28.58
CA TYR A 104 10.49 -12.44 27.35
C TYR A 104 10.10 -13.23 26.11
N LEU A 105 10.28 -14.56 26.13
CA LEU A 105 9.84 -15.42 25.04
C LEU A 105 8.32 -15.37 24.84
N SER A 106 7.53 -15.36 25.92
CA SER A 106 6.06 -15.25 25.81
C SER A 106 5.61 -13.91 25.27
N LEU A 107 6.29 -12.83 25.67
CA LEU A 107 6.07 -11.49 25.14
C LEU A 107 6.39 -11.42 23.64
N TYR A 108 7.53 -11.99 23.22
CA TYR A 108 7.94 -11.98 21.82
C TYR A 108 7.02 -12.82 20.92
N VAL A 109 6.61 -14.01 21.37
CA VAL A 109 5.64 -14.83 20.65
C VAL A 109 4.30 -14.10 20.51
N SER A 110 3.86 -13.40 21.55
CA SER A 110 2.62 -12.60 21.51
C SER A 110 2.73 -11.41 20.54
N LYS A 111 3.87 -10.70 20.55
CA LYS A 111 4.16 -9.62 19.59
C LYS A 111 4.13 -10.13 18.15
N ASP A 112 4.79 -11.26 17.88
CA ASP A 112 4.83 -11.85 16.54
C ASP A 112 3.47 -12.39 16.10
N TYR A 113 2.64 -12.86 17.03
CA TYR A 113 1.25 -13.23 16.75
C TYR A 113 0.42 -12.04 16.26
N VAL A 114 0.50 -10.90 16.95
CA VAL A 114 -0.18 -9.65 16.54
C VAL A 114 0.38 -9.13 15.21
N ARG A 115 1.70 -9.21 15.01
CA ARG A 115 2.35 -8.82 13.76
C ARG A 115 1.93 -9.68 12.58
N ALA A 116 1.78 -10.99 12.76
CA ALA A 116 1.29 -11.89 11.72
C ALA A 116 -0.14 -11.52 11.28
N HIS A 117 -1.03 -11.19 12.23
CA HIS A 117 -2.37 -10.67 11.91
C HIS A 117 -2.33 -9.31 11.20
N THR A 118 -1.45 -8.41 11.65
CA THR A 118 -1.27 -7.10 10.99
C THR A 118 -0.78 -7.27 9.55
N ALA A 119 0.16 -8.19 9.32
CA ALA A 119 0.66 -8.53 7.98
C ALA A 119 -0.43 -9.15 7.09
N MET A 120 -1.37 -9.94 7.65
CA MET A 120 -2.54 -10.42 6.90
C MET A 120 -3.46 -9.27 6.46
N VAL A 121 -3.70 -8.28 7.33
CA VAL A 121 -4.48 -7.09 6.99
C VAL A 121 -3.77 -6.28 5.89
N ASP A 122 -2.46 -6.10 6.00
CA ASP A 122 -1.65 -5.44 4.97
C ASP A 122 -1.72 -6.18 3.62
N LEU A 123 -1.73 -7.52 3.62
CA LEU A 123 -1.91 -8.32 2.42
C LEU A 123 -3.29 -8.10 1.78
N GLN A 124 -4.36 -7.99 2.57
CA GLN A 124 -5.70 -7.68 2.07
C GLN A 124 -5.77 -6.25 1.48
N MET A 125 -5.12 -5.28 2.13
CA MET A 125 -5.00 -3.93 1.60
C MET A 125 -4.25 -3.93 0.26
N LEU A 126 -3.18 -4.72 0.09
CA LEU A 126 -2.49 -4.87 -1.18
C LEU A 126 -3.38 -5.46 -2.27
N LYS A 127 -4.23 -6.45 -1.95
CA LYS A 127 -5.24 -7.01 -2.87
C LYS A 127 -6.21 -5.92 -3.32
N MET A 128 -6.75 -5.13 -2.39
CA MET A 128 -7.65 -4.02 -2.70
C MET A 128 -6.99 -2.96 -3.58
N LEU A 129 -5.75 -2.55 -3.25
CA LEU A 129 -5.01 -1.59 -4.07
C LEU A 129 -4.74 -2.11 -5.49
N HIS A 130 -4.46 -3.41 -5.64
CA HIS A 130 -4.29 -4.01 -6.96
C HIS A 130 -5.59 -4.00 -7.76
N PHE A 131 -6.71 -4.33 -7.12
CA PHE A 131 -8.04 -4.24 -7.73
C PHE A 131 -8.34 -2.81 -8.18
N SER A 132 -8.19 -1.82 -7.28
CA SER A 132 -8.40 -0.40 -7.61
C SER A 132 -7.52 0.06 -8.76
N GLN A 133 -6.24 -0.36 -8.79
CA GLN A 133 -5.33 -0.06 -9.90
C GLN A 133 -5.88 -0.56 -11.25
N ARG A 134 -6.35 -1.82 -11.30
CA ARG A 134 -6.91 -2.39 -12.54
C ARG A 134 -8.23 -1.75 -12.93
N MET A 135 -9.08 -1.43 -11.95
CA MET A 135 -10.34 -0.73 -12.17
C MET A 135 -10.13 0.65 -12.80
N LEU A 136 -9.17 1.43 -12.30
CA LEU A 136 -8.82 2.74 -12.88
C LEU A 136 -8.31 2.62 -14.32
N LEU A 137 -7.47 1.62 -14.61
CA LEU A 137 -7.01 1.37 -16.00
C LEU A 137 -8.14 0.93 -16.92
N GLY A 138 -9.11 0.16 -16.41
CA GLY A 138 -10.32 -0.20 -17.15
C GLY A 138 -11.21 1.02 -17.45
N TYR A 139 -11.39 1.93 -16.49
CA TYR A 139 -12.09 3.20 -16.73
C TYR A 139 -11.34 4.10 -17.71
N ALA A 140 -10.01 4.15 -17.65
CA ALA A 140 -9.20 4.87 -18.63
C ALA A 140 -9.37 4.30 -20.04
N ASN A 141 -9.33 2.97 -20.19
CA ASN A 141 -9.55 2.30 -21.47
C ASN A 141 -10.94 2.61 -22.05
N SER A 142 -11.99 2.51 -21.23
CA SER A 142 -13.36 2.91 -21.60
C SER A 142 -13.43 4.35 -22.10
N ASN A 143 -12.79 5.27 -21.38
CA ASN A 143 -12.75 6.68 -21.78
C ASN A 143 -12.09 6.90 -23.15
N PHE A 144 -11.13 6.06 -23.54
CA PHE A 144 -10.43 6.17 -24.81
C PHE A 144 -11.08 5.40 -25.97
N THR A 145 -11.76 4.29 -25.68
CA THR A 145 -12.26 3.34 -26.70
C THR A 145 -13.74 3.46 -26.99
N GLU A 146 -14.54 4.00 -26.06
CA GLU A 146 -15.95 4.28 -26.34
C GLU A 146 -16.11 5.35 -27.43
N LYS A 147 -17.24 5.30 -28.15
CA LYS A 147 -17.57 6.26 -29.21
C LYS A 147 -17.37 7.70 -28.73
N ALA A 148 -16.67 8.48 -29.56
CA ALA A 148 -16.38 9.88 -29.26
C ALA A 148 -17.69 10.68 -29.14
N HIS A 149 -17.81 11.48 -28.08
CA HIS A 149 -18.96 12.35 -27.91
C HIS A 149 -18.98 13.44 -28.99
N GLY A 150 -20.17 13.83 -29.46
CA GLY A 150 -20.33 14.85 -30.51
C GLY A 150 -19.82 16.23 -30.08
N ASN A 151 -20.02 16.59 -28.81
CA ASN A 151 -19.48 17.80 -28.20
C ASN A 151 -17.96 17.67 -27.92
N VAL A 152 -17.17 18.62 -28.46
CA VAL A 152 -15.71 18.70 -28.34
C VAL A 152 -15.25 18.87 -26.89
N GLU A 153 -15.95 19.68 -26.09
CA GLU A 153 -15.58 19.94 -24.69
C GLU A 153 -15.72 18.67 -23.84
N ILE A 154 -16.86 17.97 -23.99
CA ILE A 154 -17.13 16.71 -23.30
C ILE A 154 -16.12 15.63 -23.73
N ARG A 155 -15.70 15.64 -25.00
CA ARG A 155 -14.67 14.73 -25.51
C ARG A 155 -13.30 15.01 -24.89
N ALA A 156 -12.90 16.29 -24.80
CA ALA A 156 -11.64 16.70 -24.17
C ALA A 156 -11.61 16.33 -22.67
N GLU A 157 -12.72 16.54 -21.97
CA GLU A 157 -12.88 16.17 -20.56
C GLU A 157 -12.80 14.64 -20.38
N LYS A 158 -13.48 13.87 -21.24
CA LYS A 158 -13.44 12.40 -21.23
C LYS A 158 -12.01 11.88 -21.38
N TYR A 159 -11.25 12.40 -22.34
CA TYR A 159 -9.86 12.01 -22.54
C TYR A 159 -8.96 12.43 -21.38
N CYS A 160 -9.14 13.65 -20.86
CA CYS A 160 -8.40 14.07 -19.67
C CYS A 160 -8.67 13.17 -18.47
N ASN A 161 -9.92 12.80 -18.21
CA ASN A 161 -10.27 11.90 -17.11
C ASN A 161 -9.59 10.53 -17.25
N GLY A 162 -9.48 10.01 -18.48
CA GLY A 162 -8.69 8.81 -18.77
C GLY A 162 -7.21 8.96 -18.41
N CYS A 163 -6.59 10.11 -18.75
CA CYS A 163 -5.21 10.42 -18.36
C CYS A 163 -5.02 10.42 -16.84
N VAL A 164 -5.94 11.06 -16.10
CA VAL A 164 -5.83 11.14 -14.64
C VAL A 164 -5.97 9.77 -13.99
N TYR A 165 -6.86 8.91 -14.51
CA TYR A 165 -6.98 7.53 -14.01
C TYR A 165 -5.70 6.72 -14.18
N ILE A 166 -4.99 6.91 -15.29
CA ILE A 166 -3.67 6.30 -15.52
C ILE A 166 -2.66 6.82 -14.49
N ASP A 167 -2.56 8.13 -14.29
CA ASP A 167 -1.60 8.71 -13.35
C ASP A 167 -1.84 8.25 -11.91
N ILE A 168 -3.10 8.20 -11.46
CA ILE A 168 -3.46 7.68 -10.14
C ILE A 168 -3.12 6.19 -10.05
N SER A 169 -3.40 5.42 -11.10
CA SER A 169 -3.05 3.99 -11.17
C SER A 169 -1.54 3.77 -11.05
N GLU A 170 -0.70 4.59 -11.69
CA GLU A 170 0.75 4.51 -11.55
C GLU A 170 1.22 4.86 -10.12
N LYS A 171 0.63 5.88 -9.49
CA LYS A 171 0.93 6.24 -8.09
C LYS A 171 0.57 5.10 -7.14
N LEU A 172 -0.62 4.50 -7.30
CA LEU A 172 -1.06 3.33 -6.54
C LEU A 172 -0.13 2.14 -6.78
N GLY A 173 0.28 1.90 -8.03
CA GLY A 173 1.24 0.85 -8.39
C GLY A 173 2.59 1.01 -7.68
N ARG A 174 3.12 2.24 -7.62
CA ARG A 174 4.35 2.56 -6.88
C ARG A 174 4.19 2.33 -5.37
N TYR A 175 3.09 2.79 -4.79
CA TYR A 175 2.79 2.57 -3.37
C TYR A 175 2.67 1.08 -3.03
N ARG A 176 1.93 0.33 -3.85
CA ARG A 176 1.76 -1.13 -3.72
C ARG A 176 3.09 -1.86 -3.75
N LYS A 177 4.00 -1.55 -4.69
CA LYS A 177 5.34 -2.15 -4.76
C LYS A 177 6.14 -1.92 -3.47
N LYS A 178 6.13 -0.70 -2.92
CA LYS A 178 6.80 -0.39 -1.66
C LYS A 178 6.23 -1.19 -0.49
N ARG A 179 4.90 -1.26 -0.37
CA ARG A 179 4.23 -2.02 0.70
C ARG A 179 4.45 -3.52 0.57
N ALA A 180 4.47 -4.07 -0.65
CA ALA A 180 4.75 -5.48 -0.90
C ALA A 180 6.17 -5.88 -0.42
N LEU A 181 7.17 -5.03 -0.64
CA LEU A 181 8.54 -5.27 -0.14
C LEU A 181 8.62 -5.26 1.40
N LEU A 182 7.83 -4.40 2.07
CA LEU A 182 7.75 -4.38 3.53
C LEU A 182 7.09 -5.66 4.05
N LEU A 183 6.01 -6.11 3.40
CA LEU A 183 5.34 -7.36 3.74
C LEU A 183 6.27 -8.56 3.58
N GLU A 184 7.00 -8.65 2.47
CA GLU A 184 7.96 -9.74 2.24
C GLU A 184 9.03 -9.81 3.34
N LYS A 185 9.57 -8.65 3.76
CA LYS A 185 10.54 -8.58 4.86
C LYS A 185 9.92 -9.05 6.18
N GLU A 186 8.70 -8.65 6.46
CA GLU A 186 7.99 -9.03 7.69
C GLU A 186 7.70 -10.54 7.73
N VAL A 187 7.25 -11.12 6.61
CA VAL A 187 7.02 -12.56 6.51
C VAL A 187 8.32 -13.34 6.71
N LYS A 188 9.42 -12.91 6.09
CA LYS A 188 10.75 -13.51 6.31
C LYS A 188 11.19 -13.44 7.77
N ARG A 189 10.99 -12.30 8.42
CA ARG A 189 11.30 -12.11 9.85
C ARG A 189 10.47 -13.05 10.74
N LEU A 190 9.15 -13.11 10.53
CA LEU A 190 8.25 -13.97 11.29
C LEU A 190 8.66 -15.45 11.16
N MET A 191 8.91 -15.93 9.94
CA MET A 191 9.35 -17.30 9.70
C MET A 191 10.69 -17.60 10.38
N ALA A 192 11.66 -16.67 10.32
CA ALA A 192 12.95 -16.82 10.98
C ALA A 192 12.80 -16.92 12.51
N ASN A 193 12.01 -16.04 13.12
CA ASN A 193 11.75 -16.07 14.56
C ASN A 193 11.07 -17.37 15.00
N ILE A 194 10.04 -17.81 14.26
CA ILE A 194 9.34 -19.06 14.55
C ILE A 194 10.30 -20.26 14.50
N ASN A 195 11.18 -20.31 13.49
CA ASN A 195 12.16 -21.37 13.36
C ASN A 195 13.26 -21.31 14.44
N ASN A 196 13.49 -20.14 15.04
CA ASN A 196 14.45 -19.96 16.14
C ASN A 196 13.87 -20.30 17.52
N ILE A 197 12.54 -20.45 17.68
CA ILE A 197 11.91 -20.76 18.98
C ILE A 197 12.56 -21.96 19.68
N PRO A 198 12.77 -23.13 19.03
CA PRO A 198 13.42 -24.27 19.68
C PRO A 198 14.84 -23.96 20.16
N SER A 199 15.61 -23.21 19.35
CA SER A 199 16.98 -22.81 19.72
C SER A 199 16.97 -21.85 20.91
N VAL A 200 16.01 -20.92 20.99
CA VAL A 200 15.86 -20.03 22.15
C VAL A 200 15.48 -20.82 23.41
N LYS A 201 14.55 -21.79 23.29
CA LYS A 201 14.17 -22.67 24.40
C LYS A 201 15.35 -23.50 24.92
N ALA A 202 16.18 -24.02 24.01
CA ALA A 202 17.33 -24.87 24.33
C ALA A 202 18.57 -24.10 24.82
N THR A 203 18.77 -22.85 24.40
CA THR A 203 20.01 -22.09 24.69
C THR A 203 19.82 -20.89 25.61
N GLY A 204 18.58 -20.44 25.82
CA GLY A 204 18.28 -19.21 26.56
C GLY A 204 18.73 -17.92 25.83
N LYS A 205 19.19 -17.99 24.58
CA LYS A 205 19.70 -16.83 23.84
C LYS A 205 18.58 -16.07 23.14
N LEU A 206 18.00 -15.08 23.82
CA LEU A 206 16.98 -14.18 23.25
C LEU A 206 17.52 -13.32 22.08
N SER A 207 18.83 -13.17 21.93
CA SER A 207 19.46 -12.46 20.81
C SER A 207 19.20 -13.10 19.45
N LEU A 208 18.73 -14.36 19.41
CA LEU A 208 18.28 -15.04 18.20
C LEU A 208 16.92 -14.51 17.70
N TRP A 209 16.24 -13.70 18.50
CA TRP A 209 14.97 -13.08 18.15
C TRP A 209 15.18 -11.71 17.52
N VAL A 210 14.56 -11.48 16.36
CA VAL A 210 14.54 -10.15 15.73
C VAL A 210 13.23 -9.45 16.07
N ASP A 211 13.29 -8.48 16.99
CA ASP A 211 12.12 -7.67 17.36
C ASP A 211 11.88 -6.56 16.31
N ALA A 212 10.67 -6.54 15.74
CA ALA A 212 10.22 -5.48 14.85
C ALA A 212 9.90 -4.17 15.57
N PHE A 213 9.72 -4.17 16.90
CA PHE A 213 9.52 -2.96 17.71
C PHE A 213 10.84 -2.28 18.09
N CYS A 214 11.96 -3.01 18.04
CA CYS A 214 13.29 -2.51 18.38
C CYS A 214 14.18 -2.31 17.15
N ALA A 215 13.63 -2.04 15.97
CA ALA A 215 14.38 -1.20 15.04
C ALA A 215 14.56 0.13 15.78
N PRO A 216 15.77 0.56 16.18
CA PRO A 216 15.95 1.91 16.62
C PRO A 216 15.57 2.75 15.42
N SER A 217 14.35 3.29 15.42
CA SER A 217 14.07 4.37 14.50
C SER A 217 15.05 5.45 14.96
N LEU A 218 16.06 5.71 14.14
CA LEU A 218 16.93 6.88 14.32
C LEU A 218 16.08 8.16 14.44
N ALA A 219 14.84 8.13 13.96
CA ALA A 219 13.81 9.15 14.19
C ALA A 219 13.37 9.32 15.66
N LEU A 220 13.34 8.26 16.48
CA LEU A 220 13.04 8.35 17.92
C LEU A 220 14.26 8.73 18.77
N ILE A 221 15.48 8.48 18.29
CA ILE A 221 16.72 8.86 19.01
C ILE A 221 17.09 10.33 18.71
N VAL A 222 16.69 10.87 17.56
CA VAL A 222 16.93 12.27 17.17
C VAL A 222 15.67 13.13 17.32
N GLY A 223 14.55 12.57 17.79
CA GLY A 223 13.25 13.23 17.79
C GLY A 223 12.39 12.97 19.04
N GLY A 224 12.91 13.28 20.23
CA GLY A 224 12.02 13.73 21.32
C GLY A 224 11.96 15.26 21.30
N PRO A 225 10.86 15.95 21.66
CA PRO A 225 9.46 15.57 21.86
C PRO A 225 8.54 16.48 21.01
N VAL A 226 8.28 16.17 19.73
CA VAL A 226 7.42 17.03 18.88
C VAL A 226 6.04 16.44 18.59
N VAL A 227 5.81 15.15 18.89
CA VAL A 227 4.55 14.47 18.53
C VAL A 227 3.51 14.46 19.67
N LEU A 228 3.84 14.94 20.88
CA LEU A 228 2.89 15.05 22.00
C LEU A 228 2.33 16.47 22.26
N PHE A 229 2.74 17.49 21.49
CA PHE A 229 2.22 18.87 21.65
C PHE A 229 1.15 19.28 20.62
N GLY A 230 0.73 18.39 19.71
CA GLY A 230 -0.20 18.72 18.63
C GLY A 230 -1.70 18.62 18.94
N PHE A 231 -2.10 18.08 20.09
CA PHE A 231 -3.52 17.81 20.39
C PHE A 231 -4.10 18.57 21.59
N HIS A 232 -3.38 19.57 22.13
CA HIS A 232 -3.87 20.42 23.23
C HIS A 232 -3.94 21.92 22.93
N LEU A 233 -4.00 22.32 21.65
CA LEU A 233 -4.07 23.74 21.26
C LEU A 233 -5.18 24.11 20.28
N LEU A 234 -6.15 23.23 20.00
CA LEU A 234 -7.36 23.56 19.24
C LEU A 234 -8.58 22.77 19.73
N LEU A 235 -8.95 23.00 21.00
CA LEU A 235 -10.32 23.06 21.55
C LEU A 235 -10.26 23.17 23.08
#